data_AF-A0AA38LT98-F1
#
_entry.id   AF-A0AA38LT98-F1
#
_cell.length_a   1.000
_cell.length_b   1.000
_cell.length_c   1.000
_cell.angle_alpha   90.00
_cell.angle_beta   90.00
_cell.angle_gamma   90.00
#
_symmetry.space_group_name_H-M   'P 1'
#
loop_
_entity.id
_entity.type
_entity.pdbx_description
1 polymer ?
#
loop_
_entity_poly.entity_id
_entity_poly.type
_entity_poly.pdbx_seq_one_letter_code
_entity_poly.pdbx_strand_id
1 'polypeptide(L)'
;MSAIPSYRLSTSPGKGLGLFAARPIAVGELIISERPLFLARDEWEIYEELAELSMRDEETFFALTDSHNPEHPTAATIMLTNGIPTDPQINQGGIFPIICRINHSCLPNSHYTWSPSARRMSVYADADIPEGAEIVVSYIRPLLARSDRQAQLWESFNFACGCSACTGPPDPVSDSRRERIYELYSLVGMAMQYEMHVAGMQYTKERLRLMDEEGMGHLSTRSNCHGAGYVMAQEASDLDTARRHFAQSYAYALLGEGPDSEETTGRLRRYLSWRLNVERKIGRVDTLPVICDRCGREGHRSLGETGGRGKDGGNRKGSEAAVAVGGGFVEHICECGSAVYCSNACRTNHASTHQAVCEVLRETGMIALMMEGRWEVHG
;
A
#
# COMPACT_ATOMS: atom_id res chain seq x y z
N MET A 1 -21.87 16.35 -8.76
CA MET A 1 -20.86 17.35 -8.34
C MET A 1 -19.51 16.76 -8.69
N SER A 2 -18.68 17.44 -9.48
CA SER A 2 -17.32 16.95 -9.74
C SER A 2 -16.57 16.95 -8.41
N ALA A 3 -16.09 15.79 -7.96
CA ALA A 3 -15.28 15.71 -6.75
C ALA A 3 -14.08 16.65 -6.89
N ILE A 4 -13.75 17.38 -5.83
CA ILE A 4 -12.57 18.26 -5.80
C ILE A 4 -11.35 17.34 -5.99
N PRO A 5 -10.46 17.62 -6.97
CA PRO A 5 -9.24 16.86 -7.15
C PRO A 5 -8.43 16.80 -5.85
N SER A 6 -7.77 15.68 -5.56
CA SER A 6 -6.88 15.53 -4.40
C SER A 6 -5.65 16.44 -4.50
N TYR A 7 -5.19 16.73 -5.72
CA TYR A 7 -3.98 17.51 -5.98
C TYR A 7 -4.19 18.62 -7.03
N ARG A 8 -3.26 19.58 -7.05
CA ARG A 8 -3.07 20.57 -8.11
C ARG A 8 -1.60 20.63 -8.52
N LEU A 9 -1.33 20.88 -9.79
CA LEU A 9 0.01 21.16 -10.30
C LEU A 9 0.33 22.65 -10.07
N SER A 10 1.49 22.96 -9.52
CA SER A 10 1.94 24.34 -9.32
C SER A 10 3.46 24.46 -9.35
N THR A 11 3.99 25.69 -9.34
CA THR A 11 5.42 25.95 -9.26
C THR A 11 5.94 25.63 -7.86
N SER A 12 7.02 24.87 -7.77
CA SER A 12 7.76 24.58 -6.54
C SER A 12 9.07 25.38 -6.53
N PRO A 13 9.28 26.28 -5.57
CA PRO A 13 10.47 27.13 -5.53
C PRO A 13 11.78 26.34 -5.61
N GLY A 14 12.58 26.60 -6.64
CA GLY A 14 13.87 25.93 -6.86
C GLY A 14 13.78 24.48 -7.38
N LYS A 15 12.58 23.95 -7.63
CA LYS A 15 12.37 22.57 -8.12
C LYS A 15 11.55 22.49 -9.42
N GLY A 16 11.17 23.63 -9.99
CA GLY A 16 10.33 23.68 -11.19
C GLY A 16 8.85 23.50 -10.86
N LEU A 17 8.24 22.41 -11.30
CA LEU A 17 6.84 22.07 -11.00
C LEU A 17 6.76 21.06 -9.86
N GLY A 18 5.61 21.02 -9.19
CA GLY A 18 5.32 20.09 -8.10
C GLY A 18 3.82 19.82 -7.99
N LEU A 19 3.46 18.69 -7.40
CA LEU A 19 2.08 18.42 -6.98
C LEU A 19 1.88 18.93 -5.56
N PHE A 20 0.74 19.59 -5.34
CA PHE A 20 0.34 20.12 -4.04
C PHE A 20 -1.06 19.62 -3.70
N ALA A 21 -1.29 19.25 -2.44
CA ALA A 21 -2.60 18.84 -1.96
C ALA A 21 -3.63 19.96 -2.17
N ALA A 22 -4.69 19.71 -2.93
CA ALA A 22 -5.76 20.68 -3.21
C ALA A 22 -6.87 20.67 -2.15
N ARG A 23 -6.81 19.71 -1.23
CA ARG A 23 -7.60 19.56 0.00
C ARG A 23 -6.77 18.73 0.98
N PRO A 24 -7.19 18.56 2.24
CA PRO A 24 -6.60 17.54 3.10
C PRO A 24 -6.70 16.15 2.45
N ILE A 25 -5.61 15.38 2.51
CA ILE A 25 -5.51 14.00 2.02
C ILE A 25 -5.21 13.11 3.23
N ALA A 26 -6.00 12.07 3.44
CA ALA A 26 -5.80 11.15 4.56
C ALA A 26 -4.68 10.14 4.27
N VAL A 27 -4.04 9.61 5.31
CA VAL A 27 -3.14 8.46 5.19
C VAL A 27 -3.81 7.28 4.46
N GLY A 28 -3.10 6.66 3.53
CA GLY A 28 -3.58 5.56 2.70
C GLY A 28 -4.53 5.98 1.56
N GLU A 29 -4.85 7.26 1.42
CA GLU A 29 -5.71 7.74 0.34
C GLU A 29 -4.97 7.68 -1.01
N LEU A 30 -5.67 7.19 -2.05
CA LEU A 30 -5.19 7.23 -3.43
C LEU A 30 -5.16 8.68 -3.94
N ILE A 31 -3.96 9.20 -4.17
CA ILE A 31 -3.74 10.56 -4.68
C ILE A 31 -3.98 10.61 -6.19
N ILE A 32 -3.31 9.73 -6.93
CA ILE A 32 -3.38 9.66 -8.39
C ILE A 32 -3.11 8.23 -8.84
N SER A 33 -3.80 7.81 -9.91
CA SER A 33 -3.45 6.59 -10.64
C SER A 33 -3.36 6.95 -12.12
N GLU A 34 -2.24 6.63 -12.76
CA GLU A 34 -1.90 7.06 -14.12
C GLU A 34 -1.43 5.85 -14.95
N ARG A 35 -1.84 5.79 -16.23
CA ARG A 35 -1.26 4.85 -17.19
C ARG A 35 0.06 5.42 -17.71
N PRO A 36 1.06 4.58 -18.02
CA PRO A 36 2.27 5.10 -18.64
C PRO A 36 1.92 5.72 -19.99
N LEU A 37 2.60 6.83 -20.32
CA LEU A 37 2.66 7.35 -21.68
C LEU A 37 3.29 6.28 -22.59
N PHE A 38 4.42 5.74 -22.13
CA PHE A 38 5.07 4.56 -22.66
C PHE A 38 5.95 3.90 -21.59
N LEU A 39 6.42 2.69 -21.88
CA LEU A 39 7.36 1.91 -21.07
C LEU A 39 8.58 1.57 -21.92
N ALA A 40 9.78 1.68 -21.38
CA ALA A 40 11.01 1.37 -22.10
C ALA A 40 12.07 0.74 -21.16
N ARG A 41 12.88 -0.15 -21.71
CA ARG A 41 13.98 -0.86 -21.00
C ARG A 41 15.35 -0.30 -21.34
N ASP A 42 15.50 0.24 -22.53
CA ASP A 42 16.73 0.82 -23.03
C ASP A 42 16.44 2.01 -23.93
N GLU A 43 17.50 2.67 -24.39
CA GLU A 43 17.40 3.87 -25.21
C GLU A 43 16.73 3.60 -26.57
N TRP A 44 16.87 2.41 -27.14
CA TRP A 44 16.25 2.07 -28.42
C TRP A 44 14.73 2.03 -28.31
N GLU A 45 14.21 1.38 -27.28
CA GLU A 45 12.77 1.32 -27.00
C GLU A 45 12.16 2.70 -26.75
N ILE A 46 12.92 3.66 -26.19
CA ILE A 46 12.43 5.04 -26.04
C ILE A 46 12.06 5.62 -27.41
N TYR A 47 12.95 5.52 -28.39
CA TYR A 47 12.70 6.10 -29.71
C TYR A 47 11.62 5.34 -30.49
N GLU A 48 11.50 4.02 -30.32
CA GLU A 48 10.40 3.24 -30.90
C GLU A 48 9.05 3.69 -30.34
N GLU A 49 8.92 3.82 -29.02
CA GLU A 49 7.68 4.25 -28.39
C GLU A 49 7.33 5.70 -28.76
N LEU A 50 8.33 6.60 -28.82
CA LEU A 50 8.11 7.99 -29.25
C LEU A 50 7.60 8.10 -30.69
N ALA A 51 8.08 7.25 -31.60
CA ALA A 51 7.64 7.26 -33.00
C ALA A 51 6.15 6.90 -33.18
N GLU A 52 5.58 6.19 -32.22
CA GLU A 52 4.17 5.77 -32.21
C GLU A 52 3.27 6.75 -31.42
N LEU A 53 3.84 7.73 -30.71
CA LEU A 53 3.06 8.71 -29.96
C LEU A 53 2.31 9.69 -30.88
N SER A 54 1.18 10.18 -30.38
CA SER A 54 0.55 11.34 -30.98
C SER A 54 1.40 12.59 -30.77
N MET A 55 1.29 13.59 -31.66
CA MET A 55 2.00 14.88 -31.49
C MET A 55 1.78 15.50 -30.10
N ARG A 56 0.57 15.37 -29.54
CA ARG A 56 0.23 15.89 -28.21
C ARG A 56 0.94 15.13 -27.09
N ASP A 57 1.07 13.82 -27.22
CA ASP A 57 1.74 12.97 -26.24
C ASP A 57 3.25 13.18 -26.30
N GLU A 58 3.81 13.35 -27.50
CA GLU A 58 5.20 13.74 -27.72
C GLU A 58 5.50 15.12 -27.09
N GLU A 59 4.67 16.13 -27.35
CA GLU A 59 4.77 17.45 -26.70
C GLU A 59 4.72 17.33 -25.16
N THR A 60 3.88 16.43 -24.65
CA THR A 60 3.75 16.18 -23.21
C THR A 60 5.03 15.56 -22.63
N PHE A 61 5.65 14.62 -23.35
CA PHE A 61 6.93 14.02 -22.98
C PHE A 61 8.06 15.06 -22.98
N PHE A 62 8.21 15.85 -24.05
CA PHE A 62 9.25 16.86 -24.16
C PHE A 62 9.04 18.08 -23.24
N ALA A 63 7.86 18.22 -22.63
CA ALA A 63 7.62 19.21 -21.57
C ALA A 63 8.14 18.75 -20.19
N LEU A 64 8.56 17.49 -20.02
CA LEU A 64 9.17 17.00 -18.78
C LEU A 64 10.54 17.62 -18.55
N THR A 65 10.98 17.62 -17.29
CA THR A 65 12.25 18.24 -16.93
C THR A 65 13.43 17.39 -17.40
N ASP A 66 14.38 17.99 -18.09
CA ASP A 66 15.69 17.39 -18.34
C ASP A 66 16.72 18.01 -17.39
N SER A 67 17.13 17.26 -16.37
CA SER A 67 18.10 17.75 -15.39
C SER A 67 19.55 17.68 -15.88
N HIS A 68 19.81 16.95 -16.97
CA HIS A 68 21.16 16.74 -17.51
C HIS A 68 21.45 17.68 -18.69
N ASN A 69 20.42 18.05 -19.45
CA ASN A 69 20.53 18.93 -20.59
C ASN A 69 19.37 19.95 -20.67
N PRO A 70 19.27 20.88 -19.71
CA PRO A 70 18.11 21.78 -19.60
C PRO A 70 17.94 22.74 -20.78
N GLU A 71 19.02 23.06 -21.50
CA GLU A 71 18.97 23.94 -22.68
C GLU A 71 18.65 23.17 -23.96
N HIS A 72 19.00 21.88 -24.03
CA HIS A 72 18.80 21.04 -25.21
C HIS A 72 18.28 19.63 -24.83
N PRO A 73 17.04 19.51 -24.33
CA PRO A 73 16.52 18.24 -23.85
C PRO A 73 16.60 17.13 -24.89
N THR A 74 16.98 15.92 -24.47
CA THR A 74 16.97 14.73 -25.33
C THR A 74 16.04 13.67 -24.76
N ALA A 75 15.53 12.79 -25.63
CA ALA A 75 14.66 11.70 -25.18
C ALA A 75 15.33 10.81 -24.11
N ALA A 76 16.61 10.48 -24.31
CA ALA A 76 17.38 9.66 -23.37
C ALA A 76 17.56 10.35 -22.01
N THR A 77 17.89 11.64 -21.97
CA THR A 77 18.15 12.38 -20.72
C THR A 77 16.87 12.81 -19.99
N ILE A 78 15.78 13.04 -20.72
CA ILE A 78 14.43 13.17 -20.13
C ILE A 78 14.03 11.85 -19.48
N MET A 79 14.21 10.71 -20.16
CA MET A 79 13.92 9.39 -19.59
C MET A 79 14.81 9.11 -18.37
N LEU A 80 16.08 9.46 -18.41
CA LEU A 80 17.00 9.33 -17.26
C LEU A 80 16.52 10.16 -16.06
N THR A 81 15.99 11.36 -16.29
CA THR A 81 15.52 12.25 -15.22
C THR A 81 14.15 11.83 -14.66
N ASN A 82 13.24 11.32 -15.48
CA ASN A 82 11.82 11.15 -15.13
C ASN A 82 11.34 9.69 -15.11
N GLY A 83 12.09 8.76 -15.70
CA GLY A 83 11.70 7.37 -15.84
C GLY A 83 11.52 6.71 -14.47
N ILE A 84 10.29 6.32 -14.15
CA ILE A 84 9.97 5.68 -12.88
C ILE A 84 10.12 4.16 -13.05
N PRO A 85 10.94 3.47 -12.23
CA PRO A 85 11.04 2.03 -12.27
C PRO A 85 9.68 1.35 -12.06
N THR A 86 9.34 0.39 -12.90
CA THR A 86 8.07 -0.37 -12.81
C THR A 86 8.31 -1.76 -12.25
N ASP A 87 8.51 -2.75 -13.12
CA ASP A 87 8.76 -4.13 -12.73
C ASP A 87 10.27 -4.37 -12.51
N PRO A 88 10.70 -4.67 -11.27
CA PRO A 88 12.11 -4.86 -10.94
C PRO A 88 12.73 -6.10 -11.60
N GLN A 89 11.93 -7.04 -12.14
CA GLN A 89 12.44 -8.25 -12.78
C GLN A 89 12.91 -8.03 -14.21
N ILE A 90 12.40 -6.99 -14.89
CA ILE A 90 12.65 -6.74 -16.31
C ILE A 90 13.39 -5.43 -16.60
N ASN A 91 13.86 -4.73 -15.55
CA ASN A 91 14.60 -3.47 -15.64
C ASN A 91 13.93 -2.45 -16.56
N GLN A 92 12.65 -2.21 -16.35
CA GLN A 92 11.82 -1.32 -17.17
C GLN A 92 11.50 -0.03 -16.41
N GLY A 93 11.53 1.11 -17.12
CA GLY A 93 11.03 2.39 -16.64
C GLY A 93 9.77 2.81 -17.40
N GLY A 94 8.98 3.68 -16.78
CA GLY A 94 7.81 4.29 -17.40
C GLY A 94 7.79 5.80 -17.26
N ILE A 95 7.22 6.47 -18.26
CA ILE A 95 6.88 7.88 -18.21
C ILE A 95 5.43 8.04 -17.80
N PHE A 96 5.20 8.84 -16.76
CA PHE A 96 3.88 9.12 -16.20
C PHE A 96 3.74 10.64 -16.09
N PRO A 97 3.19 11.32 -17.11
CA PRO A 97 3.31 12.77 -17.28
C PRO A 97 2.97 13.63 -16.05
N ILE A 98 2.00 13.19 -15.23
CA ILE A 98 1.63 13.89 -14.00
C ILE A 98 2.46 13.38 -12.81
N ILE A 99 2.62 12.06 -12.64
CA ILE A 99 3.38 11.50 -11.50
C ILE A 99 4.87 11.91 -11.56
N CYS A 100 5.46 12.03 -12.76
CA CYS A 100 6.83 12.52 -12.95
C CYS A 100 7.04 13.98 -12.48
N ARG A 101 5.96 14.73 -12.18
CA ARG A 101 6.05 16.09 -11.60
C ARG A 101 6.13 16.09 -10.07
N ILE A 102 6.02 14.94 -9.41
CA ILE A 102 6.10 14.85 -7.95
C ILE A 102 7.57 15.00 -7.53
N ASN A 103 7.87 15.97 -6.66
CA ASN A 103 9.23 16.26 -6.24
C ASN A 103 9.79 15.29 -5.20
N HIS A 104 11.12 15.32 -5.04
CA HIS A 104 11.84 14.51 -4.06
C HIS A 104 11.77 15.04 -2.62
N SER A 105 11.68 14.12 -1.65
CA SER A 105 12.09 14.30 -0.26
C SER A 105 12.74 13.01 0.29
N CYS A 106 13.78 13.13 1.13
CA CYS A 106 14.35 12.00 1.88
C CYS A 106 13.46 11.54 3.05
N LEU A 107 12.41 12.31 3.35
CA LEU A 107 11.28 11.97 4.22
C LEU A 107 9.99 12.23 3.42
N PRO A 108 9.63 11.32 2.50
CA PRO A 108 8.46 11.50 1.66
C PRO A 108 7.17 11.35 2.45
N ASN A 109 6.08 11.96 1.96
CA ASN A 109 4.73 11.81 2.51
C ASN A 109 3.82 10.93 1.62
N SER A 110 4.38 10.38 0.54
CA SER A 110 3.70 9.49 -0.38
C SER A 110 4.68 8.52 -1.04
N HIS A 111 4.16 7.44 -1.60
CA HIS A 111 4.91 6.49 -2.40
C HIS A 111 4.12 6.04 -3.61
N TYR A 112 4.83 5.59 -4.65
CA TYR A 112 4.22 5.01 -5.83
C TYR A 112 4.24 3.48 -5.78
N THR A 113 3.23 2.84 -6.39
CA THR A 113 3.12 1.40 -6.59
C THR A 113 2.71 1.10 -8.03
N TRP A 114 3.35 0.10 -8.63
CA TRP A 114 3.09 -0.34 -10.01
C TRP A 114 2.19 -1.57 -10.01
N SER A 115 1.10 -1.53 -10.78
CA SER A 115 0.27 -2.70 -11.08
C SER A 115 0.53 -3.18 -12.51
N PRO A 116 1.23 -4.32 -12.69
CA PRO A 116 1.47 -4.89 -14.02
C PRO A 116 0.17 -5.25 -14.75
N SER A 117 -0.81 -5.87 -14.07
CA SER A 117 -2.07 -6.27 -14.69
C SER A 117 -2.93 -5.08 -15.13
N ALA A 118 -3.00 -4.03 -14.32
CA ALA A 118 -3.74 -2.82 -14.68
C ALA A 118 -2.96 -1.89 -15.63
N ARG A 119 -1.64 -2.09 -15.74
CA ARG A 119 -0.67 -1.17 -16.36
C ARG A 119 -0.83 0.26 -15.84
N ARG A 120 -0.82 0.42 -14.52
CA ARG A 120 -0.96 1.73 -13.86
C ARG A 120 0.05 1.92 -12.75
N MET A 121 0.58 3.13 -12.66
CA MET A 121 1.29 3.63 -11.48
C MET A 121 0.29 4.36 -10.60
N SER A 122 0.26 4.05 -9.31
CA SER A 122 -0.62 4.69 -8.34
C SER A 122 0.21 5.29 -7.22
N VAL A 123 -0.17 6.48 -6.74
CA VAL A 123 0.48 7.18 -5.64
C VAL A 123 -0.47 7.24 -4.45
N TYR A 124 -0.01 6.74 -3.31
CA TYR A 124 -0.76 6.72 -2.06
C TYR A 124 -0.07 7.59 -1.01
N ALA A 125 -0.87 8.23 -0.15
CA ALA A 125 -0.35 9.00 0.97
C ALA A 125 0.17 8.08 2.08
N ASP A 126 1.37 8.34 2.58
CA ASP A 126 1.97 7.61 3.72
C ASP A 126 1.68 8.25 5.08
N ALA A 127 1.13 9.47 5.06
CA ALA A 127 0.70 10.23 6.23
C ALA A 127 -0.40 11.21 5.80
N ASP A 128 -1.09 11.82 6.76
CA ASP A 128 -2.01 12.92 6.45
C ASP A 128 -1.25 14.10 5.82
N ILE A 129 -1.77 14.59 4.68
CA ILE A 129 -1.18 15.71 3.94
C ILE A 129 -2.14 16.90 4.03
N PRO A 130 -1.76 17.98 4.74
CA PRO A 130 -2.58 19.18 4.82
C PRO A 130 -2.81 19.84 3.46
N GLU A 131 -3.94 20.53 3.30
CA GLU A 131 -4.18 21.34 2.11
C GLU A 131 -3.03 22.34 1.88
N GLY A 132 -2.56 22.39 0.64
CA GLY A 132 -1.47 23.26 0.22
C GLY A 132 -0.07 22.72 0.45
N ALA A 133 0.09 21.61 1.20
CA ALA A 133 1.39 20.95 1.33
C ALA A 133 1.84 20.30 0.00
N GLU A 134 3.15 20.27 -0.24
CA GLU A 134 3.74 19.59 -1.40
C GLU A 134 3.63 18.06 -1.20
N ILE A 135 3.16 17.37 -2.23
CA ILE A 135 3.17 15.91 -2.31
C ILE A 135 4.55 15.52 -2.83
N VAL A 136 5.24 14.67 -2.09
CA VAL A 136 6.64 14.31 -2.35
C VAL A 136 6.88 12.82 -2.21
N VAL A 137 7.74 12.27 -3.07
CA VAL A 137 8.19 10.88 -3.07
C VAL A 137 9.72 10.80 -2.87
N SER A 138 10.27 9.61 -2.71
CA SER A 138 11.73 9.42 -2.70
C SER A 138 12.19 8.91 -4.07
N TYR A 139 13.14 9.60 -4.71
CA TYR A 139 13.74 9.17 -5.98
C TYR A 139 14.87 8.16 -5.76
N ILE A 140 15.46 8.21 -4.57
CA ILE A 140 16.56 7.34 -4.15
C ILE A 140 16.10 6.46 -2.99
N ARG A 141 16.96 5.52 -2.58
CA ARG A 141 16.78 4.81 -1.31
C ARG A 141 17.15 5.76 -0.16
N PRO A 142 16.21 6.15 0.73
CA PRO A 142 16.49 7.15 1.77
C PRO A 142 17.22 6.58 2.99
N LEU A 143 17.73 5.34 2.94
CA LEU A 143 18.35 4.61 4.05
C LEU A 143 19.89 4.74 4.08
N LEU A 144 20.43 5.73 3.37
CA LEU A 144 21.87 6.05 3.35
C LEU A 144 22.16 7.25 4.27
N ALA A 145 23.43 7.46 4.63
CA ALA A 145 23.87 8.69 5.30
C ALA A 145 23.59 9.94 4.47
N ARG A 146 23.48 11.11 5.12
CA ARG A 146 23.16 12.38 4.45
C ARG A 146 24.11 12.70 3.29
N SER A 147 25.40 12.48 3.45
CA SER A 147 26.40 12.73 2.39
C SER A 147 26.11 11.91 1.14
N ASP A 148 25.79 10.64 1.32
CA ASP A 148 25.60 9.69 0.22
C ASP A 148 24.28 9.96 -0.49
N ARG A 149 23.22 10.31 0.26
CA ARG A 149 21.95 10.77 -0.33
C ARG A 149 22.15 12.01 -1.20
N GLN A 150 22.94 12.98 -0.73
CA GLN A 150 23.24 14.19 -1.49
C GLN A 150 24.08 13.89 -2.74
N ALA A 151 25.10 13.04 -2.61
CA ALA A 151 25.94 12.62 -3.73
C ALA A 151 25.11 11.90 -4.82
N GLN A 152 24.26 10.96 -4.42
CA GLN A 152 23.41 10.22 -5.36
C GLN A 152 22.41 11.14 -6.08
N LEU A 153 21.78 12.08 -5.36
CA LEU A 153 20.86 13.03 -5.99
C LEU A 153 21.56 14.01 -6.92
N TRP A 154 22.79 14.41 -6.58
CA TRP A 154 23.62 15.24 -7.45
C TRP A 154 23.98 14.49 -8.74
N GLU A 155 24.47 13.26 -8.62
CA GLU A 155 24.90 12.44 -9.75
C GLU A 155 23.74 12.05 -10.67
N SER A 156 22.57 11.73 -10.12
CA SER A 156 21.43 11.22 -10.90
C SER A 156 20.43 12.29 -11.34
N PHE A 157 20.37 13.45 -10.66
CA PHE A 157 19.32 14.46 -10.89
C PHE A 157 19.84 15.91 -10.84
N ASN A 158 21.14 16.14 -10.67
CA ASN A 158 21.76 17.47 -10.66
C ASN A 158 21.14 18.48 -9.67
N PHE A 159 20.73 18.02 -8.48
CA PHE A 159 20.26 18.93 -7.42
C PHE A 159 20.72 18.52 -6.01
N ALA A 160 20.82 19.50 -5.12
CA ALA A 160 21.04 19.29 -3.69
C ALA A 160 19.71 19.26 -2.95
N CYS A 161 19.46 18.23 -2.14
CA CYS A 161 18.19 18.08 -1.44
C CYS A 161 18.04 19.08 -0.29
N GLY A 162 16.97 19.87 -0.30
CA GLY A 162 16.62 20.83 0.74
C GLY A 162 15.55 20.37 1.73
N CYS A 163 15.27 19.06 1.84
CA CYS A 163 14.25 18.56 2.78
C CYS A 163 14.71 18.66 4.24
N SER A 164 13.79 18.46 5.20
CA SER A 164 14.08 18.51 6.64
C SER A 164 15.16 17.51 7.09
N ALA A 165 15.27 16.33 6.45
CA ALA A 165 16.34 15.35 6.75
C ALA A 165 17.71 15.73 6.17
N CYS A 166 17.77 16.75 5.32
CA CYS A 166 19.00 17.20 4.66
C CYS A 166 19.38 18.64 5.04
N THR A 167 18.52 19.34 5.77
CA THR A 167 18.73 20.70 6.27
C THR A 167 19.06 20.67 7.76
N GLY A 168 19.83 21.66 8.23
CA GLY A 168 20.30 21.71 9.61
C GLY A 168 21.70 21.08 9.83
N PRO A 169 22.14 20.99 11.10
CA PRO A 169 23.42 20.40 11.47
C PRO A 169 23.51 18.92 11.07
N PRO A 170 24.72 18.36 10.91
CA PRO A 170 24.89 16.91 10.79
C PRO A 170 24.25 16.18 11.97
N ASP A 171 23.55 15.09 11.69
CA ASP A 171 22.96 14.19 12.69
C ASP A 171 23.48 12.76 12.47
N PRO A 172 24.66 12.43 13.05
CA PRO A 172 25.24 11.09 12.94
C PRO A 172 24.33 9.99 13.50
N VAL A 173 23.43 10.33 14.45
CA VAL A 173 22.51 9.34 15.04
C VAL A 173 21.40 8.98 14.06
N SER A 174 20.86 9.95 13.33
CA SER A 174 19.98 9.69 12.17
C SER A 174 20.68 8.87 11.11
N ASP A 175 21.91 9.23 10.72
CA ASP A 175 22.64 8.52 9.67
C ASP A 175 22.90 7.06 10.06
N SER A 176 23.39 6.79 11.28
CA SER A 176 23.57 5.42 11.79
C SER A 176 22.25 4.64 11.89
N ARG A 177 21.13 5.29 12.23
CA ARG A 177 19.82 4.63 12.24
C ARG A 177 19.39 4.21 10.84
N ARG A 178 19.53 5.09 9.84
CA ARG A 178 19.20 4.79 8.44
C ARG A 178 20.03 3.63 7.90
N GLU A 179 21.34 3.65 8.14
CA GLU A 179 22.24 2.56 7.77
C GLU A 179 21.85 1.24 8.43
N ARG A 180 21.54 1.26 9.73
CA ARG A 180 21.10 0.07 10.46
C ARG A 180 19.76 -0.48 9.95
N ILE A 181 18.81 0.39 9.58
CA ILE A 181 17.54 -0.04 8.97
C ILE A 181 17.80 -0.75 7.63
N TYR A 182 18.78 -0.28 6.84
CA TYR A 182 19.17 -0.93 5.60
C TYR A 182 19.88 -2.27 5.83
N GLU A 183 20.80 -2.32 6.80
CA GLU A 183 21.48 -3.55 7.19
C GLU A 183 20.45 -4.62 7.63
N LEU A 184 19.48 -4.23 8.46
CA LEU A 184 18.42 -5.12 8.94
C LEU A 184 17.54 -5.64 7.80
N TYR A 185 17.28 -4.85 6.76
CA TYR A 185 16.59 -5.34 5.57
C TYR A 185 17.34 -6.52 4.93
N SER A 186 18.66 -6.39 4.75
CA SER A 186 19.51 -7.46 4.22
C SER A 186 19.58 -8.67 5.15
N LEU A 187 19.70 -8.44 6.46
CA LEU A 187 19.73 -9.50 7.48
C LEU A 187 18.41 -10.29 7.54
N VAL A 188 17.26 -9.62 7.39
CA VAL A 188 15.96 -10.30 7.28
C VAL A 188 15.92 -11.20 6.04
N GLY A 189 16.38 -10.70 4.89
CA GLY A 189 16.45 -11.50 3.66
C GLY A 189 17.33 -12.75 3.82
N MET A 190 18.51 -12.60 4.41
CA MET A 190 19.39 -13.73 4.72
C MET A 190 18.76 -14.69 5.72
N ALA A 191 18.12 -14.18 6.78
CA ALA A 191 17.46 -15.02 7.77
C ALA A 191 16.32 -15.86 7.16
N MET A 192 15.60 -15.33 6.17
CA MET A 192 14.62 -16.09 5.41
C MET A 192 15.29 -17.18 4.55
N GLN A 193 16.36 -16.84 3.83
CA GLN A 193 17.07 -17.78 2.96
C GLN A 193 17.73 -18.93 3.72
N TYR A 194 18.27 -18.67 4.91
CA TYR A 194 19.00 -19.63 5.72
C TYR A 194 18.20 -20.16 6.92
N GLU A 195 16.87 -19.98 6.91
CA GLU A 195 15.94 -20.52 7.92
C GLU A 195 16.29 -20.11 9.37
N MET A 196 16.87 -18.92 9.55
CA MET A 196 17.24 -18.36 10.86
C MET A 196 16.05 -17.65 11.53
N HIS A 197 14.93 -18.35 11.69
CA HIS A 197 13.63 -17.74 11.99
C HIS A 197 13.62 -16.87 13.26
N VAL A 198 14.23 -17.32 14.36
CA VAL A 198 14.28 -16.55 15.62
C VAL A 198 15.09 -15.25 15.46
N ALA A 199 16.27 -15.33 14.84
CA ALA A 199 17.10 -14.16 14.57
C ALA A 199 16.41 -13.20 13.60
N GLY A 200 15.79 -13.73 12.55
CA GLY A 200 15.06 -12.92 11.59
C GLY A 200 13.84 -12.22 12.20
N MET A 201 13.11 -12.85 13.12
CA MET A 201 12.07 -12.16 13.90
C MET A 201 12.62 -11.02 14.75
N GLN A 202 13.80 -11.19 15.36
CA GLN A 202 14.48 -10.13 16.11
C GLN A 202 14.89 -8.97 15.19
N TYR A 203 15.44 -9.28 14.01
CA TYR A 203 15.81 -8.26 13.02
C TYR A 203 14.59 -7.47 12.52
N THR A 204 13.48 -8.16 12.23
CA THR A 204 12.19 -7.52 11.87
C THR A 204 11.70 -6.57 12.97
N LYS A 205 11.76 -7.01 14.22
CA LYS A 205 11.34 -6.20 15.38
C LYS A 205 12.22 -4.95 15.55
N GLU A 206 13.53 -5.12 15.47
CA GLU A 206 14.48 -4.01 15.56
C GLU A 206 14.26 -3.02 14.41
N ARG A 207 14.05 -3.52 13.18
CA ARG A 207 13.85 -2.69 11.99
C ARG A 207 12.62 -1.82 12.13
N LEU A 208 11.47 -2.39 12.53
CA LEU A 208 10.23 -1.63 12.74
C LEU A 208 10.42 -0.53 13.80
N ARG A 209 11.06 -0.84 14.93
CA ARG A 209 11.36 0.14 15.97
C ARG A 209 12.21 1.30 15.46
N LEU A 210 13.29 1.00 14.72
CA LEU A 210 14.17 2.04 14.19
C LEU A 210 13.47 2.89 13.12
N MET A 211 12.58 2.30 12.33
CA MET A 211 11.75 3.04 11.38
C MET A 211 10.83 4.03 12.08
N ASP A 212 10.21 3.65 13.20
CA ASP A 212 9.39 4.54 14.04
C ASP A 212 10.25 5.68 14.64
N GLU A 213 11.40 5.36 15.21
CA GLU A 213 12.32 6.35 15.81
C GLU A 213 12.86 7.35 14.79
N GLU A 214 13.10 6.90 13.56
CA GLU A 214 13.56 7.74 12.43
C GLU A 214 12.42 8.51 11.76
N GLY A 215 11.15 8.23 12.09
CA GLY A 215 9.99 8.84 11.43
C GLY A 215 9.90 8.46 9.96
N MET A 216 10.27 7.22 9.62
CA MET A 216 10.27 6.72 8.26
C MET A 216 9.52 5.38 8.13
N GLY A 217 9.46 4.88 6.90
CA GLY A 217 8.77 3.65 6.58
C GLY A 217 7.40 3.90 6.01
N HIS A 218 7.35 4.03 4.70
CA HIS A 218 6.11 4.02 3.94
C HIS A 218 5.33 2.73 4.20
N LEU A 219 4.02 2.80 4.01
CA LEU A 219 3.06 1.76 4.37
C LEU A 219 3.45 0.40 3.75
N SER A 220 3.81 0.38 2.46
CA SER A 220 4.23 -0.86 1.79
C SER A 220 5.54 -1.45 2.34
N THR A 221 6.51 -0.65 2.80
CA THR A 221 7.71 -1.20 3.47
C THR A 221 7.36 -1.82 4.82
N ARG A 222 6.46 -1.20 5.60
CA ARG A 222 5.97 -1.76 6.86
C ARG A 222 5.22 -3.07 6.62
N SER A 223 4.34 -3.09 5.61
CA SER A 223 3.66 -4.30 5.15
C SER A 223 4.64 -5.43 4.85
N ASN A 224 5.70 -5.15 4.10
CA ASN A 224 6.74 -6.13 3.77
C ASN A 224 7.51 -6.62 4.99
N CYS A 225 7.87 -5.73 5.91
CA CYS A 225 8.57 -6.09 7.14
C CYS A 225 7.72 -7.01 8.02
N HIS A 226 6.44 -6.69 8.20
CA HIS A 226 5.51 -7.57 8.92
C HIS A 226 5.26 -8.88 8.18
N GLY A 227 5.22 -8.88 6.84
CA GLY A 227 5.09 -10.09 6.03
C GLY A 227 6.25 -11.07 6.26
N ALA A 228 7.48 -10.57 6.33
CA ALA A 228 8.64 -11.39 6.71
C ALA A 228 8.50 -11.94 8.13
N GLY A 229 8.08 -11.10 9.09
CA GLY A 229 7.78 -11.54 10.46
C GLY A 229 6.74 -12.66 10.53
N TYR A 230 5.68 -12.57 9.73
CA TYR A 230 4.65 -13.61 9.61
C TYR A 230 5.23 -14.95 9.15
N VAL A 231 6.01 -14.94 8.05
CA VAL A 231 6.64 -16.16 7.51
C VAL A 231 7.56 -16.80 8.55
N MET A 232 8.42 -16.02 9.18
CA MET A 232 9.38 -16.55 10.15
C MET A 232 8.70 -17.08 11.42
N ALA A 233 7.68 -16.39 11.93
CA ALA A 233 6.91 -16.86 13.08
C ALA A 233 6.14 -18.15 12.75
N GLN A 234 5.61 -18.26 11.53
CA GLN A 234 4.97 -19.48 11.05
C GLN A 234 5.93 -20.67 11.03
N GLU A 235 7.13 -20.51 10.44
CA GLU A 235 8.13 -21.59 10.39
C GLU A 235 8.64 -21.97 11.79
N ALA A 236 8.74 -20.99 12.70
CA ALA A 236 9.04 -21.22 14.11
C ALA A 236 7.88 -21.85 14.91
N SER A 237 6.72 -22.10 14.29
CA SER A 237 5.49 -22.56 14.95
C SER A 237 4.98 -21.63 16.07
N ASP A 238 5.38 -20.35 16.07
CA ASP A 238 4.85 -19.30 16.94
C ASP A 238 3.59 -18.69 16.29
N LEU A 239 2.47 -19.39 16.47
CA LEU A 239 1.21 -19.07 15.80
C LEU A 239 0.61 -17.72 16.25
N ASP A 240 0.86 -17.28 17.48
CA ASP A 240 0.35 -16.01 18.00
C ASP A 240 1.08 -14.84 17.35
N THR A 241 2.42 -14.89 17.35
CA THR A 241 3.25 -13.89 16.68
C THR A 241 2.99 -13.87 15.17
N ALA A 242 2.77 -15.03 14.54
CA ALA A 242 2.40 -15.10 13.13
C ALA A 242 1.08 -14.37 12.84
N ARG A 243 0.04 -14.57 13.65
CA ARG A 243 -1.25 -13.88 13.50
C ARG A 243 -1.10 -12.36 13.59
N ARG A 244 -0.41 -11.86 14.61
CA ARG A 244 -0.16 -10.42 14.81
C ARG A 244 0.62 -9.80 13.66
N HIS A 245 1.65 -10.48 13.16
CA HIS A 245 2.40 -10.01 12.00
C HIS A 245 1.57 -10.02 10.71
N PHE A 246 0.75 -11.04 10.49
CA PHE A 246 -0.16 -11.06 9.35
C PHE A 246 -1.15 -9.89 9.41
N ALA A 247 -1.74 -9.64 10.58
CA ALA A 247 -2.68 -8.55 10.82
C ALA A 247 -2.13 -7.20 10.36
N GLN A 248 -0.97 -6.84 10.89
CA GLN A 248 -0.27 -5.61 10.57
C GLN A 248 0.16 -5.57 9.10
N SER A 249 0.68 -6.68 8.57
CA SER A 249 1.09 -6.77 7.17
C SER A 249 -0.06 -6.48 6.22
N TYR A 250 -1.22 -7.10 6.46
CA TYR A 250 -2.40 -6.93 5.64
C TYR A 250 -2.96 -5.51 5.75
N ALA A 251 -3.05 -4.95 6.96
CA ALA A 251 -3.57 -3.60 7.15
C ALA A 251 -2.70 -2.53 6.46
N TYR A 252 -1.37 -2.64 6.56
CA TYR A 252 -0.46 -1.75 5.85
C TYR A 252 -0.52 -1.93 4.32
N ALA A 253 -0.70 -3.15 3.81
CA ALA A 253 -0.90 -3.37 2.37
C ALA A 253 -2.20 -2.72 1.88
N LEU A 254 -3.27 -2.85 2.66
CA LEU A 254 -4.57 -2.28 2.34
C LEU A 254 -4.52 -0.75 2.27
N LEU A 255 -3.85 -0.11 3.24
CA LEU A 255 -3.63 1.35 3.24
C LEU A 255 -2.66 1.80 2.15
N GLY A 256 -1.53 1.08 1.96
CA GLY A 256 -0.46 1.52 1.06
C GLY A 256 -0.69 1.19 -0.42
N GLU A 257 -1.53 0.21 -0.73
CA GLU A 257 -1.67 -0.32 -2.08
C GLU A 257 -3.13 -0.47 -2.53
N GLY A 258 -4.07 -0.36 -1.59
CA GLY A 258 -5.51 -0.50 -1.83
C GLY A 258 -6.01 -1.95 -1.73
N PRO A 259 -7.35 -2.14 -1.61
CA PRO A 259 -7.97 -3.45 -1.43
C PRO A 259 -7.86 -4.37 -2.65
N ASP A 260 -7.80 -3.79 -3.84
CA ASP A 260 -7.81 -4.50 -5.11
C ASP A 260 -6.39 -4.80 -5.64
N SER A 261 -5.34 -4.44 -4.88
CA SER A 261 -3.97 -4.69 -5.32
C SER A 261 -3.65 -6.19 -5.31
N GLU A 262 -2.81 -6.63 -6.26
CA GLU A 262 -2.36 -8.02 -6.33
C GLU A 262 -1.64 -8.46 -5.05
N GLU A 263 -0.90 -7.55 -4.42
CA GLU A 263 -0.19 -7.82 -3.19
C GLU A 263 -1.15 -7.97 -2.00
N THR A 264 -2.12 -7.06 -1.85
CA THR A 264 -3.13 -7.10 -0.78
C THR A 264 -3.99 -8.37 -0.90
N THR A 265 -4.49 -8.66 -2.10
CA THR A 265 -5.30 -9.86 -2.37
C THR A 265 -4.46 -11.15 -2.24
N GLY A 266 -3.21 -11.13 -2.69
CA GLY A 266 -2.26 -12.22 -2.57
C GLY A 266 -1.94 -12.55 -1.10
N ARG A 267 -1.69 -11.55 -0.26
CA ARG A 267 -1.48 -11.72 1.20
C ARG A 267 -2.67 -12.38 1.87
N LEU A 268 -3.88 -11.88 1.62
CA LEU A 268 -5.09 -12.46 2.18
C LEU A 268 -5.25 -13.93 1.77
N ARG A 269 -5.01 -14.25 0.49
CA ARG A 269 -5.08 -15.64 0.00
C ARG A 269 -4.07 -16.55 0.69
N ARG A 270 -2.83 -16.09 0.89
CA ARG A 270 -1.78 -16.86 1.61
C ARG A 270 -2.21 -17.19 3.04
N TYR A 271 -2.73 -16.20 3.76
CA TYR A 271 -3.19 -16.41 5.13
C TYR A 271 -4.41 -17.32 5.24
N LEU A 272 -5.43 -17.13 4.41
CA LEU A 272 -6.60 -18.01 4.40
C LEU A 272 -6.19 -19.46 4.12
N SER A 273 -5.25 -19.67 3.20
CA SER A 273 -4.69 -20.99 2.90
C SER A 273 -3.95 -21.61 4.10
N TRP A 274 -3.12 -20.81 4.78
CA TRP A 274 -2.42 -21.24 6.00
C TRP A 274 -3.39 -21.56 7.14
N ARG A 275 -4.35 -20.68 7.42
CA ARG A 275 -5.34 -20.85 8.49
C ARG A 275 -6.09 -22.15 8.32
N LEU A 276 -6.62 -22.42 7.12
CA LEU A 276 -7.31 -23.67 6.79
C LEU A 276 -6.42 -24.90 7.02
N ASN A 277 -5.13 -24.82 6.71
CA ASN A 277 -4.19 -25.92 6.92
C ASN A 277 -3.86 -26.15 8.41
N VAL A 278 -3.68 -25.09 9.19
CA VAL A 278 -3.42 -25.20 10.64
C VAL A 278 -4.66 -25.67 11.38
N GLU A 279 -5.83 -25.09 11.11
CA GLU A 279 -7.13 -25.47 11.66
C GLU A 279 -7.44 -26.95 11.40
N ARG A 280 -7.14 -27.44 10.19
CA ARG A 280 -7.21 -28.88 9.86
C ARG A 280 -6.25 -29.76 10.66
N LYS A 281 -5.02 -29.30 10.93
CA LYS A 281 -4.01 -30.04 11.71
C LYS A 281 -4.34 -30.11 13.20
N ILE A 282 -4.97 -29.06 13.76
CA ILE A 282 -5.32 -28.98 15.19
C ILE A 282 -6.75 -29.46 15.49
N GLY A 283 -7.46 -30.01 14.50
CA GLY A 283 -8.81 -30.56 14.67
C GLY A 283 -9.91 -29.52 14.88
N ARG A 284 -9.66 -28.23 14.64
CA ARG A 284 -10.68 -27.18 14.62
C ARG A 284 -11.11 -27.00 13.17
N VAL A 285 -12.14 -27.72 12.73
CA VAL A 285 -12.68 -27.56 11.38
C VAL A 285 -14.12 -27.06 11.50
N ASP A 286 -14.28 -25.75 11.70
CA ASP A 286 -15.54 -25.10 11.33
C ASP A 286 -15.43 -24.78 9.84
N THR A 287 -15.95 -25.68 8.99
CA THR A 287 -16.18 -25.31 7.59
C THR A 287 -17.36 -24.36 7.52
N LEU A 288 -17.39 -23.47 6.52
CA LEU A 288 -18.54 -23.24 5.63
C LEU A 288 -18.12 -22.26 4.51
N PRO A 289 -18.86 -22.19 3.40
CA PRO A 289 -18.32 -22.09 2.06
C PRO A 289 -18.54 -20.70 1.43
N VAL A 290 -17.69 -20.39 0.47
CA VAL A 290 -17.75 -19.14 -0.30
C VAL A 290 -18.65 -19.34 -1.53
N ILE A 291 -19.57 -18.41 -1.76
CA ILE A 291 -20.39 -18.33 -2.97
C ILE A 291 -20.25 -16.93 -3.56
N CYS A 292 -20.00 -16.91 -4.86
CA CYS A 292 -19.58 -15.77 -5.65
C CYS A 292 -20.68 -14.71 -5.90
N ASP A 293 -20.31 -13.44 -5.74
CA ASP A 293 -21.09 -12.19 -5.93
C ASP A 293 -21.53 -11.88 -7.38
N ARG A 294 -21.54 -12.88 -8.26
CA ARG A 294 -22.06 -12.73 -9.64
C ARG A 294 -23.01 -13.83 -10.08
N CYS A 295 -22.99 -15.01 -9.45
CA CYS A 295 -23.57 -16.22 -10.05
C CYS A 295 -24.43 -17.12 -9.14
N GLY A 296 -24.56 -16.83 -7.85
CA GLY A 296 -25.62 -17.40 -6.99
C GLY A 296 -25.64 -18.93 -6.79
N ARG A 297 -24.52 -19.60 -6.50
CA ARG A 297 -24.52 -21.04 -6.11
C ARG A 297 -23.73 -21.39 -4.85
N GLU A 298 -24.47 -21.83 -3.81
CA GLU A 298 -24.23 -22.97 -2.91
C GLU A 298 -22.86 -23.70 -2.86
N GLY A 299 -21.93 -23.43 -1.94
CA GLY A 299 -21.09 -24.50 -1.37
C GLY A 299 -21.77 -25.08 -0.12
N HIS A 300 -21.59 -26.35 0.25
CA HIS A 300 -22.62 -27.09 1.01
C HIS A 300 -22.51 -27.17 2.55
N ARG A 301 -23.70 -27.42 3.14
CA ARG A 301 -24.07 -27.98 4.46
C ARG A 301 -23.03 -28.88 5.16
N SER A 302 -22.97 -28.81 6.49
CA SER A 302 -22.52 -29.90 7.38
C SER A 302 -23.68 -30.41 8.27
N LEU A 303 -23.62 -31.70 8.58
CA LEU A 303 -24.62 -32.55 9.26
C LEU A 303 -24.48 -32.48 10.79
N GLY A 304 -25.59 -32.70 11.53
CA GLY A 304 -25.55 -33.18 12.92
C GLY A 304 -26.81 -32.98 13.79
N GLU A 305 -27.81 -33.85 13.60
CA GLU A 305 -28.68 -34.51 14.61
C GLU A 305 -29.41 -33.72 15.75
N THR A 306 -30.75 -33.69 15.69
CA THR A 306 -31.70 -34.48 16.54
C THR A 306 -33.09 -33.79 16.66
N GLY A 307 -34.15 -34.56 16.41
CA GLY A 307 -35.42 -34.47 17.13
C GLY A 307 -36.43 -33.35 16.79
N GLY A 308 -37.62 -33.76 16.36
CA GLY A 308 -38.86 -33.18 16.90
C GLY A 308 -39.67 -32.28 15.97
N ARG A 309 -40.82 -32.80 15.53
CA ARG A 309 -41.94 -32.03 14.98
C ARG A 309 -42.41 -30.96 15.98
N GLY A 310 -42.67 -29.75 15.51
CA GLY A 310 -43.42 -28.73 16.26
C GLY A 310 -43.87 -27.60 15.35
N LYS A 311 -45.19 -27.45 15.21
CA LYS A 311 -45.87 -26.34 14.51
C LYS A 311 -45.93 -25.08 15.39
N ASP A 312 -46.29 -23.98 14.73
CA ASP A 312 -46.99 -22.79 15.23
C ASP A 312 -46.19 -21.59 15.78
N GLY A 313 -46.35 -20.46 15.09
CA GLY A 313 -46.88 -19.22 15.68
C GLY A 313 -45.89 -18.19 16.25
N GLY A 314 -46.08 -16.91 15.86
CA GLY A 314 -45.92 -15.80 16.80
C GLY A 314 -44.82 -14.77 16.52
N ASN A 315 -45.20 -13.75 15.75
CA ASN A 315 -44.81 -12.33 15.82
C ASN A 315 -43.99 -11.87 17.06
N ARG A 316 -42.87 -11.15 16.86
CA ARG A 316 -42.49 -9.98 17.69
C ARG A 316 -41.46 -9.07 17.02
N LYS A 317 -41.83 -7.78 17.00
CA LYS A 317 -41.05 -6.60 16.63
C LYS A 317 -39.79 -6.45 17.49
N GLY A 318 -38.71 -5.99 16.87
CA GLY A 318 -37.55 -5.35 17.49
C GLY A 318 -36.92 -4.41 16.47
N SER A 319 -37.33 -3.15 16.48
CA SER A 319 -36.78 -2.08 15.65
C SER A 319 -35.44 -1.63 16.23
N GLU A 320 -34.35 -1.82 15.50
CA GLU A 320 -33.11 -1.08 15.72
C GLU A 320 -33.00 0.01 14.66
N ALA A 321 -32.72 1.23 15.12
CA ALA A 321 -32.78 2.46 14.34
C ALA A 321 -31.61 2.54 13.36
N ALA A 322 -31.91 2.77 12.08
CA ALA A 322 -30.93 3.12 11.06
C ALA A 322 -30.32 4.50 11.38
N VAL A 323 -28.99 4.59 11.40
CA VAL A 323 -28.26 5.86 11.52
C VAL A 323 -27.71 6.22 10.14
N ALA A 324 -28.15 7.36 9.60
CA ALA A 324 -27.69 7.85 8.31
C ALA A 324 -26.32 8.52 8.46
N VAL A 325 -25.31 8.00 7.75
CA VAL A 325 -24.02 8.67 7.53
C VAL A 325 -23.76 8.73 6.03
N GLY A 326 -23.62 9.93 5.48
CA GLY A 326 -22.95 10.14 4.18
C GLY A 326 -23.55 9.47 2.94
N GLY A 327 -24.87 9.28 2.85
CA GLY A 327 -25.54 8.93 1.58
C GLY A 327 -25.70 7.43 1.25
N GLY A 328 -25.29 6.52 2.14
CA GLY A 328 -25.60 5.09 2.07
C GLY A 328 -26.53 4.64 3.19
N PHE A 329 -27.42 3.67 2.93
CA PHE A 329 -28.26 3.05 3.96
C PHE A 329 -27.43 2.04 4.75
N VAL A 330 -27.31 2.27 6.06
CA VAL A 330 -26.75 1.34 7.03
C VAL A 330 -27.91 0.56 7.65
N GLU A 331 -27.96 -0.75 7.43
CA GLU A 331 -29.02 -1.60 8.00
C GLU A 331 -28.55 -2.35 9.25
N HIS A 332 -27.25 -2.69 9.36
CA HIS A 332 -26.74 -3.49 10.47
C HIS A 332 -25.31 -3.11 10.90
N ILE A 333 -25.11 -3.04 12.21
CA ILE A 333 -23.79 -2.84 12.85
C ILE A 333 -23.37 -4.18 13.45
N CYS A 334 -22.11 -4.58 13.29
CA CYS A 334 -21.57 -5.78 13.93
C CYS A 334 -21.62 -5.65 15.46
N GLU A 335 -21.80 -6.76 16.19
CA GLU A 335 -21.82 -6.77 17.66
C GLU A 335 -20.53 -6.21 18.29
N CYS A 336 -19.41 -6.23 17.55
CA CYS A 336 -18.14 -5.62 18.00
C CYS A 336 -18.03 -4.10 17.75
N GLY A 337 -18.97 -3.49 17.00
CA GLY A 337 -19.00 -2.06 16.68
C GLY A 337 -18.04 -1.59 15.58
N SER A 338 -17.16 -2.45 15.07
CA SER A 338 -16.05 -2.05 14.17
C SER A 338 -16.31 -2.26 12.67
N ALA A 339 -17.52 -2.66 12.27
CA ALA A 339 -17.89 -2.79 10.86
C ALA A 339 -19.40 -2.62 10.66
N VAL A 340 -19.76 -2.13 9.46
CA VAL A 340 -21.11 -1.74 9.10
C VAL A 340 -21.50 -2.42 7.79
N TYR A 341 -22.71 -2.98 7.73
CA TYR A 341 -23.22 -3.73 6.59
C TYR A 341 -24.46 -3.10 5.98
N CYS A 342 -24.52 -3.14 4.65
CA CYS A 342 -25.69 -2.71 3.89
C CYS A 342 -26.85 -3.71 3.91
N SER A 343 -26.65 -4.96 4.36
CA SER A 343 -27.72 -5.96 4.53
C SER A 343 -27.32 -7.13 5.44
N ASN A 344 -28.32 -7.87 5.96
CA ASN A 344 -28.13 -9.11 6.72
C ASN A 344 -27.44 -10.24 5.92
N ALA A 345 -27.64 -10.27 4.60
CA ALA A 345 -27.00 -11.24 3.72
C ALA A 345 -25.49 -10.98 3.59
N CYS A 346 -25.07 -9.71 3.45
CA CYS A 346 -23.66 -9.32 3.48
C CYS A 346 -23.00 -9.65 4.82
N ARG A 347 -23.70 -9.38 5.95
CA ARG A 347 -23.21 -9.74 7.29
C ARG A 347 -22.92 -11.24 7.42
N THR A 348 -23.77 -12.08 6.84
CA THR A 348 -23.66 -13.55 6.96
C THR A 348 -22.63 -14.14 6.00
N ASN A 349 -22.60 -13.67 4.74
CA ASN A 349 -21.65 -14.14 3.71
C ASN A 349 -20.19 -13.75 3.99
N HIS A 350 -19.98 -12.60 4.65
CA HIS A 350 -18.65 -12.15 5.01
C HIS A 350 -18.27 -12.51 6.45
N ALA A 351 -19.13 -13.13 7.26
CA ALA A 351 -18.92 -13.34 8.70
C ALA A 351 -17.56 -14.02 9.05
N SER A 352 -17.10 -14.99 8.25
CA SER A 352 -15.89 -15.78 8.53
C SER A 352 -14.58 -15.11 8.08
N THR A 353 -14.60 -14.36 6.96
CA THR A 353 -13.51 -13.47 6.54
C THR A 353 -13.50 -12.18 7.37
N HIS A 354 -14.67 -11.70 7.77
CA HIS A 354 -14.89 -10.60 8.69
C HIS A 354 -14.32 -10.89 10.07
N GLN A 355 -14.51 -12.08 10.66
CA GLN A 355 -13.93 -12.35 11.98
C GLN A 355 -12.39 -12.23 11.95
N ALA A 356 -11.73 -12.75 10.91
CA ALA A 356 -10.29 -12.61 10.76
C ALA A 356 -9.86 -11.16 10.51
N VAL A 357 -10.53 -10.45 9.59
CA VAL A 357 -10.26 -9.03 9.32
C VAL A 357 -10.56 -8.16 10.55
N CYS A 358 -11.58 -8.51 11.34
CA CYS A 358 -12.03 -7.75 12.51
C CYS A 358 -11.19 -8.04 13.76
N GLU A 359 -10.65 -9.26 13.93
CA GLU A 359 -9.59 -9.54 14.91
C GLU A 359 -8.32 -8.76 14.58
N VAL A 360 -7.92 -8.74 13.31
CA VAL A 360 -6.79 -7.93 12.79
C VAL A 360 -7.01 -6.43 13.02
N LEU A 361 -8.19 -5.90 12.71
CA LEU A 361 -8.54 -4.49 12.92
C LEU A 361 -8.63 -4.12 14.41
N ARG A 362 -9.17 -5.00 15.26
CA ARG A 362 -9.27 -4.79 16.71
C ARG A 362 -7.91 -4.79 17.41
N GLU A 363 -6.97 -5.63 16.95
CA GLU A 363 -5.59 -5.66 17.46
C GLU A 363 -4.76 -4.45 17.01
N THR A 364 -5.18 -3.77 15.95
CA THR A 364 -4.48 -2.62 15.36
C THR A 364 -5.11 -1.26 15.67
N GLY A 365 -6.31 -1.25 16.26
CA GLY A 365 -7.07 -0.02 16.54
C GLY A 365 -7.82 0.56 15.33
N MET A 366 -7.74 -0.07 14.17
CA MET A 366 -8.33 0.41 12.91
C MET A 366 -9.79 -0.06 12.74
N ILE A 367 -10.55 0.64 11.90
CA ILE A 367 -11.94 0.32 11.52
C ILE A 367 -12.01 0.19 10.00
N ALA A 368 -12.68 -0.83 9.46
CA ALA A 368 -12.89 -0.97 8.02
C ALA A 368 -14.38 -0.88 7.65
N LEU A 369 -14.69 -0.01 6.71
CA LEU A 369 -16.02 0.19 6.13
C LEU A 369 -16.08 -0.48 4.75
N MET A 370 -17.16 -1.19 4.43
CA MET A 370 -17.39 -1.68 3.08
C MET A 370 -18.33 -0.74 2.34
N MET A 371 -17.82 -0.01 1.36
CA MET A 371 -18.57 0.95 0.54
C MET A 371 -18.52 0.52 -0.92
N GLU A 372 -19.70 0.33 -1.54
CA GLU A 372 -19.84 -0.03 -2.98
C GLU A 372 -19.00 -1.25 -3.43
N GLY A 373 -18.77 -2.21 -2.52
CA GLY A 373 -17.96 -3.40 -2.80
C GLY A 373 -16.45 -3.23 -2.61
N ARG A 374 -16.00 -2.13 -2.01
CA ARG A 374 -14.60 -1.85 -1.64
C ARG A 374 -14.46 -1.64 -0.15
N TRP A 375 -13.31 -2.00 0.41
CA TRP A 375 -12.99 -1.73 1.81
C TRP A 375 -12.25 -0.39 1.95
N GLU A 376 -12.79 0.50 2.77
CA GLU A 376 -12.16 1.73 3.24
C GLU A 376 -11.70 1.50 4.69
N VAL A 377 -10.44 1.83 5.03
CA VAL A 377 -9.90 1.65 6.38
C VAL A 377 -9.61 3.00 7.01
N HIS A 378 -10.04 3.16 8.24
CA HIS A 378 -9.90 4.37 9.04
C HIS A 378 -9.13 4.03 10.33
N GLY A 379 -8.27 4.95 10.74
CA GLY A 379 -7.50 4.85 11.99
C GLY A 379 -8.30 5.22 13.23
#